data_AF-W4MGB0-F1
#
_entry.id   AF-W4MGB0-F1
#
_cell.length_a   1.000
_cell.length_b   1.000
_cell.length_c   1.000
_cell.angle_alpha   90.00
_cell.angle_beta   90.00
_cell.angle_gamma   90.00
#
_symmetry.space_group_name_H-M   'P 1'
#
loop_
_entity.id
_entity.type
_entity.pdbx_description
1 polymer ?
#
loop_
_entity_poly.entity_id
_entity_poly.type
_entity_poly.pdbx_seq_one_letter_code
_entity_poly.pdbx_strand_id
1 'polypeptide(L)'
;MTSALDITHSVNPPRAAFLDYPLGHTTGKPHEPALQREILIKALEGLTAIATPGTVLMLPFQWSEADGWKETAQRGPDDRLPRYDTPQYQNEDDRLRAEAAD
;
A
#
# COMPACT_ATOMS: atom_id res chain seq x y z
N MET A 1 -4.50 7.10 -0.22
CA MET A 1 -4.15 6.48 1.07
C MET A 1 -2.68 6.12 1.04
N THR A 2 -2.03 6.02 2.20
CA THR A 2 -0.57 5.84 2.30
C THR A 2 -0.19 5.10 3.59
N SER A 3 0.98 4.47 3.59
CA SER A 3 1.59 3.79 4.75
C SER A 3 3.05 4.19 4.97
N ALA A 4 3.52 5.27 4.33
CA ALA A 4 4.85 5.86 4.58
C ALA A 4 4.69 7.36 4.89
N LEU A 5 4.62 7.69 6.18
CA LEU A 5 4.23 9.03 6.64
C LEU A 5 5.23 10.11 6.24
N ASP A 6 6.52 9.82 6.40
CA ASP A 6 7.64 10.69 6.04
C ASP A 6 7.64 11.03 4.54
N ILE A 7 7.50 10.01 3.68
CA ILE A 7 7.38 10.18 2.23
C ILE A 7 6.14 11.01 1.89
N THR A 8 5.01 10.71 2.55
CA THR A 8 3.75 11.43 2.32
C THR A 8 3.89 12.91 2.62
N HIS A 9 4.49 13.26 3.76
CA HIS A 9 4.76 14.66 4.10
C HIS A 9 5.73 15.31 3.11
N SER A 10 6.77 14.60 2.65
CA SER A 10 7.70 15.12 1.67
C SER A 10 7.05 15.42 0.31
N VAL A 11 6.08 14.60 -0.12
CA VAL A 11 5.31 14.82 -1.36
C VAL A 11 4.29 15.95 -1.18
N ASN A 12 3.86 16.22 0.05
CA ASN A 12 2.86 17.23 0.41
C ASN A 12 1.58 17.20 -0.45
N PRO A 13 0.91 16.03 -0.57
CA PRO A 13 -0.32 15.94 -1.35
C PRO A 13 -1.42 16.82 -0.73
N PRO A 14 -2.34 17.40 -1.54
CA PRO A 14 -3.40 18.26 -1.02
C PRO A 14 -4.25 17.61 0.08
N ARG A 15 -4.50 16.29 -0.03
CA ARG A 15 -5.18 15.49 0.99
C ARG A 15 -4.56 14.10 1.01
N ALA A 16 -4.32 13.57 2.19
CA ALA A 16 -3.97 12.18 2.36
C ALA A 16 -4.67 11.58 3.59
N ALA A 17 -4.86 10.27 3.57
CA ALA A 17 -5.20 9.48 4.74
C ALA A 17 -4.08 8.45 4.94
N PHE A 18 -3.50 8.42 6.13
CA PHE A 18 -2.41 7.55 6.51
C PHE A 18 -2.91 6.41 7.40
N LEU A 19 -2.49 5.20 7.05
CA LEU A 19 -2.74 3.97 7.78
C LEU A 19 -1.40 3.35 8.16
N ASP A 20 -1.12 3.24 9.47
CA ASP A 20 0.15 2.75 10.02
C ASP A 20 0.27 1.22 9.94
N TYR A 21 0.16 0.70 8.72
CA TYR A 21 0.18 -0.72 8.38
C TYR A 21 1.42 -1.00 7.52
N PRO A 22 1.86 -2.27 7.40
CA PRO A 22 2.94 -2.64 6.49
C PRO A 22 2.67 -2.18 5.06
N LEU A 23 3.73 -1.90 4.29
CA LEU A 23 3.62 -1.64 2.87
C LEU A 23 2.87 -2.79 2.17
N GLY A 24 2.01 -2.44 1.21
CA GLY A 24 1.09 -3.38 0.56
C GLY A 24 -0.26 -3.59 1.28
N HIS A 25 -0.42 -3.08 2.51
CA HIS A 25 -1.65 -3.24 3.31
C HIS A 25 -2.36 -1.90 3.59
N THR A 26 -2.19 -0.91 2.69
CA THR A 26 -2.73 0.46 2.82
C THR A 26 -4.25 0.55 2.91
N THR A 27 -4.99 -0.55 2.72
CA THR A 27 -6.46 -0.63 2.77
C THR A 27 -6.97 -1.65 3.79
N GLY A 28 -6.12 -2.20 4.65
CA GLY A 28 -6.52 -3.11 5.73
C GLY A 28 -5.81 -4.46 5.70
N LYS A 29 -6.17 -5.32 6.66
CA LYS A 29 -5.60 -6.66 6.82
C LYS A 29 -6.14 -7.62 5.76
N PRO A 30 -5.35 -8.61 5.30
CA PRO A 30 -5.85 -9.64 4.39
C PRO A 30 -7.04 -10.39 4.99
N HIS A 31 -8.01 -10.76 4.15
CA HIS A 31 -9.18 -11.56 4.54
C HIS A 31 -10.10 -10.94 5.59
N GLU A 32 -9.98 -9.63 5.86
CA GLU A 32 -10.86 -8.89 6.78
C GLU A 32 -11.70 -7.83 6.04
N PRO A 33 -12.66 -8.21 5.18
CA PRO A 33 -13.37 -7.27 4.30
C PRO A 33 -14.20 -6.23 5.06
N ALA A 34 -14.71 -6.57 6.25
CA ALA A 34 -15.44 -5.62 7.09
C ALA A 34 -14.52 -4.48 7.58
N LEU A 35 -13.33 -4.82 8.07
CA LEU A 35 -12.31 -3.86 8.49
C LEU A 35 -11.84 -3.02 7.30
N GLN A 36 -11.54 -3.66 6.16
CA GLN A 36 -11.13 -2.96 4.94
C GLN A 36 -12.17 -1.91 4.51
N ARG A 37 -13.45 -2.28 4.55
CA ARG A 37 -14.55 -1.37 4.24
C ARG A 37 -14.61 -0.19 5.22
N GLU A 38 -14.46 -0.45 6.51
CA GLU A 38 -14.45 0.60 7.53
C GLU A 38 -13.29 1.58 7.33
N ILE A 39 -12.09 1.06 7.08
CA ILE A 39 -10.89 1.85 6.75
C ILE A 39 -11.15 2.76 5.55
N LEU A 40 -11.71 2.21 4.47
CA LEU A 40 -11.99 2.98 3.26
C LEU A 40 -13.03 4.08 3.51
N ILE A 41 -14.09 3.79 4.27
CA ILE A 41 -15.09 4.80 4.63
C ILE A 41 -14.42 5.94 5.41
N LYS A 42 -13.61 5.63 6.43
CA LYS A 42 -12.89 6.64 7.20
C LYS A 42 -11.90 7.45 6.38
N ALA A 43 -11.21 6.82 5.43
CA ALA A 43 -10.34 7.53 4.51
C ALA A 43 -11.13 8.49 3.59
N LEU A 44 -12.28 8.04 3.08
CA LEU A 44 -13.14 8.82 2.18
C LEU A 44 -13.84 9.99 2.88
N GLU A 45 -14.17 9.87 4.17
CA GLU A 45 -14.63 11.00 5.00
C GLU A 45 -13.63 12.18 4.94
N GLY A 46 -12.33 11.90 4.77
CA GLY A 46 -11.29 12.92 4.60
C GLY A 46 -11.46 13.79 3.35
N LEU A 47 -12.16 13.33 2.31
CA LEU A 47 -12.38 14.12 1.09
C LEU A 47 -13.18 15.40 1.36
N THR A 48 -14.13 15.32 2.29
CA THR A 48 -14.99 16.45 2.67
C THR A 48 -14.55 17.13 3.96
N ALA A 49 -13.91 16.39 4.88
CA ALA A 49 -13.46 16.94 6.17
C ALA A 49 -12.15 17.75 6.07
N ILE A 50 -11.25 17.42 5.15
CA ILE A 50 -9.96 18.11 5.03
C ILE A 50 -10.13 19.43 4.25
N ALA A 51 -10.05 20.54 4.98
CA ALA A 51 -10.15 21.89 4.44
C ALA A 51 -8.79 22.52 4.08
N THR A 52 -7.70 22.10 4.74
CA THR A 52 -6.36 22.68 4.54
C THR A 52 -5.51 21.76 3.65
N PRO A 53 -4.99 22.22 2.51
CA PRO A 53 -4.06 21.45 1.68
C PRO A 53 -2.83 20.97 2.48
N GLY A 54 -2.34 19.76 2.17
CA GLY A 54 -1.20 19.16 2.88
C GLY A 54 -1.58 18.41 4.16
N THR A 55 -2.85 18.45 4.55
CA THR A 55 -3.32 17.72 5.75
C THR A 55 -3.32 16.21 5.49
N VAL A 56 -2.76 15.48 6.45
CA VAL A 56 -2.77 14.02 6.51
C VAL A 56 -3.71 13.57 7.62
N LEU A 57 -4.79 12.88 7.26
CA LEU A 57 -5.70 12.24 8.21
C LEU A 57 -5.07 10.95 8.74
N MET A 58 -4.80 10.89 10.04
CA MET A 58 -4.29 9.69 10.71
C MET A 58 -5.47 8.76 11.03
N LEU A 59 -5.51 7.57 10.43
CA LEU A 59 -6.58 6.61 10.68
C LEU A 59 -6.34 5.83 11.98
N PRO A 60 -7.37 5.55 12.79
CA PRO A 60 -7.23 5.01 14.15
C PRO A 60 -7.13 3.48 14.22
N PHE A 61 -6.70 2.81 13.15
CA PHE A 61 -6.65 1.34 13.10
C PHE A 61 -5.24 0.83 13.42
N GLN A 62 -5.16 -0.34 14.05
CA GLN A 62 -3.91 -0.96 14.49
C GLN A 62 -3.67 -2.29 13.78
N TRP A 63 -2.45 -2.47 13.27
CA TRP A 63 -2.04 -3.72 12.65
C TRP A 63 -2.00 -4.88 13.65
N SER A 64 -1.45 -4.62 14.84
CA SER A 64 -1.40 -5.56 15.95
C SER A 64 -1.30 -4.81 17.27
N GLU A 65 -1.58 -5.48 18.39
CA GLU A 65 -1.49 -4.88 19.73
C GLU A 65 -0.07 -4.43 20.08
N ALA A 66 0.93 -5.13 19.56
CA ALA A 66 2.34 -4.80 19.74
C ALA A 66 2.97 -4.37 18.41
N ASP A 67 3.93 -3.45 18.47
CA ASP A 67 4.61 -2.86 17.31
C ASP A 67 5.81 -3.69 16.79
N GLY A 68 6.04 -4.89 17.32
CA GLY A 68 7.16 -5.75 16.92
C GLY A 68 7.18 -6.11 15.42
N TRP A 69 6.05 -6.01 14.73
CA TRP A 69 5.98 -6.18 13.28
C TRP A 69 6.78 -5.13 12.50
N LYS A 70 6.96 -3.91 13.05
CA LYS A 70 7.69 -2.82 12.39
C LYS A 70 9.17 -3.17 12.25
N GLU A 71 9.71 -3.98 13.16
CA GLU A 71 11.11 -4.42 13.12
C GLU A 71 11.37 -5.39 11.96
N THR A 72 10.39 -6.22 11.61
CA THR A 72 10.52 -7.25 10.57
C THR A 72 10.00 -6.79 9.21
N ALA A 73 9.10 -5.81 9.16
CA ALA A 73 8.46 -5.34 7.92
C ALA A 73 9.44 -4.87 6.84
N GLN A 74 10.62 -4.38 7.21
CA GLN A 74 11.68 -3.97 6.28
C GLN A 74 12.92 -4.87 6.32
N ARG A 75 12.96 -5.85 7.23
CA ARG A 75 14.14 -6.71 7.47
C ARG A 75 13.91 -8.13 6.95
N GLY A 76 13.45 -8.23 5.70
CA GLY A 76 13.40 -9.50 4.97
C GLY A 76 14.72 -9.78 4.24
N PRO A 77 15.00 -11.05 3.90
CA PRO A 77 16.01 -11.34 2.88
C PRO A 77 15.61 -10.65 1.57
N ASP A 78 16.60 -10.28 0.76
CA ASP A 78 16.36 -9.81 -0.59
C ASP A 78 15.72 -10.94 -1.40
N ASP A 79 14.40 -10.89 -1.56
CA ASP A 79 13.58 -11.85 -2.29
C ASP A 79 13.36 -11.43 -3.75
N ARG A 80 14.01 -10.35 -4.20
CA ARG A 80 13.93 -9.89 -5.57
C ARG A 80 14.53 -10.94 -6.49
N LEU A 81 13.79 -11.28 -7.53
CA LEU A 81 14.27 -12.15 -8.59
C LEU A 81 15.47 -11.50 -9.31
N PRO A 82 16.44 -12.30 -9.79
CA PRO A 82 17.54 -11.76 -10.57
C PRO A 82 17.00 -11.10 -11.85
N ARG A 83 17.74 -10.12 -12.35
CA ARG A 83 17.41 -9.50 -13.64
C ARG A 83 17.81 -10.46 -14.75
N TYR A 84 16.87 -10.76 -15.64
CA TYR A 84 17.11 -11.55 -16.85
C TYR A 84 17.20 -10.62 -18.06
N ASP A 85 17.97 -11.03 -19.06
CA ASP A 85 18.02 -10.42 -20.39
C ASP A 85 16.88 -10.89 -21.30
N THR A 86 16.16 -11.94 -20.90
CA THR A 86 14.97 -12.44 -21.58
C THR A 86 13.68 -11.88 -20.99
N PRO A 87 12.65 -11.61 -21.82
CA PRO A 87 11.32 -11.26 -21.34
C PRO A 87 10.78 -12.27 -20.34
N GLN A 88 10.22 -11.78 -19.23
CA GLN A 88 9.58 -12.60 -18.21
C GLN A 88 8.06 -12.43 -18.33
N TYR A 89 7.35 -13.55 -18.33
CA TYR A 89 5.89 -13.59 -18.50
C TYR A 89 5.23 -14.10 -17.21
N GLN A 90 4.04 -13.58 -16.90
CA GLN A 90 3.30 -14.01 -15.71
C GLN A 90 2.83 -15.47 -15.86
N ASN A 91 2.52 -15.91 -17.08
CA ASN A 91 2.23 -17.30 -17.43
C ASN A 91 2.61 -17.61 -18.90
N GLU A 92 2.42 -18.87 -19.30
CA GLU A 92 2.73 -19.36 -20.65
C GLU A 92 1.83 -18.75 -21.74
N ASP A 93 0.56 -18.47 -21.43
CA ASP A 93 -0.38 -17.84 -22.37
C ASP A 93 0.06 -16.41 -22.70
N ASP A 94 0.61 -15.67 -21.73
CA ASP A 94 1.19 -14.35 -21.95
C ASP A 94 2.40 -14.39 -22.89
N ARG A 95 3.25 -15.43 -22.79
CA ARG A 95 4.38 -15.62 -23.71
C ARG A 95 3.90 -15.84 -25.14
N LEU A 96 2.99 -16.79 -25.33
CA LEU A 96 2.46 -17.14 -26.64
C LEU A 96 1.79 -15.94 -27.33
N ARG A 97 1.05 -15.11 -26.57
CA ARG A 97 0.41 -13.89 -27.10
C ARG A 97 1.42 -12.83 -27.52
N ALA A 98 2.51 -12.66 -26.77
CA ALA A 98 3.56 -11.71 -27.13
C ALA A 98 4.29 -12.14 -28.40
N GLU A 99 4.66 -13.42 -28.49
CA GLU A 99 5.36 -13.98 -29.65
C GLU A 99 4.47 -14.04 -30.91
N ALA A 100 3.15 -14.19 -30.75
CA ALA A 100 2.21 -14.18 -31.87
C ALA A 100 1.89 -12.77 -32.42
N ALA A 101 2.31 -11.71 -31.72
CA ALA A 101 2.08 -10.32 -32.12
C ALA A 101 3.25 -9.68 -32.88
N ASP A 102 4.39 -10.38 -32.98
CA ASP A 102 5.58 -10.03 -33.78
C ASP A 102 5.53 -10.66 -35.19
#